data_AF-A0A5E7SLI3-F1
#
_entry.id   AF-A0A5E7SLI3-F1
#
_cell.length_a   1.000
_cell.length_b   1.000
_cell.length_c   1.000
_cell.angle_alpha   90.00
_cell.angle_beta   90.00
_cell.angle_gamma   90.00
#
_symmetry.space_group_name_H-M   'P 1'
#
loop_
_entity.id
_entity.type
_entity.pdbx_description
1 polymer ?
#
loop_
_entity_poly.entity_id
_entity_poly.type
_entity_poly.pdbx_seq_one_letter_code
_entity_poly.pdbx_strand_id
1 'polypeptide(L)'
;MLITSATPQELVDWFHTRQEDQRIMCVMLAPELEDQQKLKDLTLRFAAADAWLGSEVAFILLDPNGDSAVGLDRGMGEVGAFSGTAFPLRDTTGFRDLTDDWANHRDHVARTSARGLARFVPEFMEIFKVGPEDLPCLSLVVHGVDESIVLSLGKDWTVEELKEVLVRIRKIVDGAPNFKEQISAMAAHLPKPLERLQDLVASIGAKAGQISKILDQVLRRHNGNEEDHRMVASYVGQGCQGRVILESLLARFSFKDSEKFLRDEQVARLLKLATELDSLRAPIIELQRGELFIPSVTELAQHWVESRDKLFEGLQGLLPAKQVATTRINRSQLTRLKSVLEFVNTSGDVVDKAVGAYDWIAKLMGKGG
;
A
#
# COMPACT_ATOMS: atom_id res chain seq x y z
N MET A 1 -6.30 -6.55 -24.17
CA MET A 1 -6.95 -7.77 -23.61
C MET A 1 -5.90 -8.87 -23.48
N LEU A 2 -5.91 -9.61 -22.38
CA LEU A 2 -4.92 -10.64 -22.05
C LEU A 2 -5.62 -11.96 -21.74
N ILE A 3 -5.10 -13.09 -22.24
CA ILE A 3 -5.50 -14.42 -21.78
C ILE A 3 -4.36 -15.01 -20.95
N THR A 4 -4.66 -15.62 -19.80
CA THR A 4 -3.63 -16.19 -18.92
C THR A 4 -4.07 -17.51 -18.28
N SER A 5 -3.11 -18.39 -17.99
CA SER A 5 -3.30 -19.61 -17.17
C SER A 5 -3.06 -19.38 -15.67
N ALA A 6 -2.84 -18.13 -15.25
CA ALA A 6 -2.68 -17.75 -13.85
C ALA A 6 -3.75 -18.34 -12.95
N THR A 7 -3.41 -18.62 -11.69
CA THR A 7 -4.45 -18.59 -10.67
C THR A 7 -4.97 -17.15 -10.47
N PRO A 8 -6.24 -16.97 -10.10
CA PRO A 8 -6.82 -15.66 -9.76
C PRO A 8 -5.98 -14.81 -8.80
N GLN A 9 -5.41 -15.41 -7.75
CA GLN A 9 -4.60 -14.70 -6.77
C GLN A 9 -3.25 -14.26 -7.36
N GLU A 10 -2.57 -15.16 -8.09
CA GLU A 10 -1.31 -14.83 -8.77
C GLU A 10 -1.49 -13.69 -9.79
N LEU A 11 -2.63 -13.65 -10.48
CA LEU A 11 -2.95 -12.57 -11.41
C LEU A 11 -3.07 -11.23 -10.70
N VAL A 12 -3.80 -11.17 -9.59
CA VAL A 12 -3.97 -9.95 -8.80
C VAL A 12 -2.62 -9.47 -8.25
N ASP A 13 -1.83 -10.38 -7.67
CA ASP A 13 -0.52 -10.05 -7.12
C ASP A 13 0.47 -9.61 -8.21
N TRP A 14 0.49 -10.29 -9.36
CA TRP A 14 1.27 -9.89 -10.53
C TRP A 14 0.88 -8.49 -11.01
N PHE A 15 -0.41 -8.20 -11.12
CA PHE A 15 -0.89 -6.91 -11.60
C PHE A 15 -0.37 -5.79 -10.71
N HIS A 16 -0.38 -5.94 -9.39
CA HIS A 16 0.18 -4.92 -8.50
C HIS A 16 1.71 -4.84 -8.51
N THR A 17 2.41 -5.97 -8.62
CA THR A 17 3.86 -6.04 -8.42
C THR A 17 4.66 -5.78 -9.69
N ARG A 18 4.21 -6.30 -10.83
CA ARG A 18 5.02 -6.43 -12.04
C ARG A 18 4.45 -5.72 -13.27
N GLN A 19 3.17 -5.39 -13.28
CA GLN A 19 2.62 -4.61 -14.39
C GLN A 19 3.19 -3.19 -14.39
N GLU A 20 3.48 -2.66 -15.57
CA GLU A 20 4.03 -1.30 -15.77
C GLU A 20 3.12 -0.44 -16.65
N ASP A 21 2.45 -1.04 -17.64
CA ASP A 21 1.72 -0.29 -18.67
C ASP A 21 0.26 0.01 -18.30
N GLN A 22 -0.47 -0.97 -17.78
CA GLN A 22 -1.90 -0.83 -17.48
C GLN A 22 -2.13 -0.36 -16.04
N ARG A 23 -2.98 0.66 -15.88
CA ARG A 23 -3.34 1.25 -14.58
C ARG A 23 -4.53 0.58 -13.92
N ILE A 24 -5.39 -0.08 -14.69
CA ILE A 24 -6.53 -0.83 -14.15
C ILE A 24 -6.62 -2.19 -14.82
N MET A 25 -7.01 -3.19 -14.05
CA MET A 25 -7.30 -4.54 -14.53
C MET A 25 -8.78 -4.84 -14.32
N CYS A 26 -9.45 -5.19 -15.40
CA CYS A 26 -10.84 -5.60 -15.42
C CYS A 26 -10.94 -7.12 -15.59
N VAL A 27 -11.67 -7.77 -14.70
CA VAL A 27 -12.03 -9.19 -14.77
C VAL A 27 -13.55 -9.29 -14.74
N MET A 28 -14.13 -9.90 -15.77
CA MET A 28 -15.58 -10.09 -15.82
C MET A 28 -15.97 -11.41 -15.17
N LEU A 29 -16.85 -11.37 -14.19
CA LEU A 29 -17.37 -12.55 -13.49
C LEU A 29 -18.80 -12.80 -13.98
N ALA A 30 -18.92 -13.69 -14.95
CA ALA A 30 -20.19 -13.96 -15.61
C ALA A 30 -20.27 -15.47 -15.99
N PRO A 31 -20.73 -16.32 -15.04
CA PRO A 31 -20.59 -17.77 -15.17
C PRO A 31 -21.65 -18.41 -16.08
N GLU A 32 -22.76 -17.75 -16.37
CA GLU A 32 -23.87 -18.33 -17.13
C GLU A 32 -23.51 -18.57 -18.61
N LEU A 33 -24.16 -19.55 -19.24
CA LEU A 33 -23.88 -19.89 -20.65
C LEU A 33 -24.14 -18.72 -21.61
N GLU A 34 -25.18 -17.93 -21.34
CA GLU A 34 -25.49 -16.73 -22.13
C GLU A 34 -24.38 -15.68 -22.00
N ASP A 35 -23.84 -15.49 -20.80
CA ASP A 35 -22.74 -14.56 -20.55
C ASP A 35 -21.46 -15.01 -21.24
N GLN A 36 -21.17 -16.31 -21.21
CA GLN A 36 -20.04 -16.89 -21.93
C GLN A 36 -20.14 -16.62 -23.43
N GLN A 37 -21.34 -16.65 -24.01
CA GLN A 37 -21.55 -16.32 -25.41
C GLN A 37 -21.29 -14.83 -25.69
N LYS A 38 -21.75 -13.93 -24.82
CA LYS A 38 -21.48 -12.48 -24.93
C LYS A 38 -19.97 -12.18 -24.79
N LEU A 39 -19.28 -12.85 -23.87
CA LEU A 39 -17.82 -12.76 -23.69
C LEU A 39 -17.04 -13.31 -24.90
N LYS A 40 -17.51 -14.41 -25.50
CA LYS A 40 -16.97 -14.94 -26.74
C LYS A 40 -17.09 -13.90 -27.86
N ASP A 41 -18.26 -13.29 -28.02
CA ASP A 41 -18.52 -12.29 -29.06
C ASP A 41 -17.65 -11.04 -28.86
N LEU A 42 -17.44 -10.62 -27.62
CA LEU A 42 -16.51 -9.53 -27.27
C LEU A 42 -15.07 -9.88 -27.68
N THR A 43 -14.61 -11.10 -27.39
CA THR A 43 -13.26 -11.56 -27.72
C THR A 43 -13.04 -11.67 -29.23
N LEU A 44 -14.06 -12.13 -29.97
CA LEU A 44 -14.04 -12.13 -31.44
C LEU A 44 -13.95 -10.72 -32.02
N ARG A 45 -14.59 -9.75 -31.36
CA ARG A 45 -14.52 -8.31 -31.70
C ARG A 45 -13.34 -7.60 -31.01
N PHE A 46 -12.24 -8.32 -30.77
CA PHE A 46 -11.06 -7.81 -30.06
C PHE A 46 -10.60 -6.43 -30.56
N ALA A 47 -10.48 -6.22 -31.88
CA ALA A 47 -10.01 -4.93 -32.42
C ALA A 47 -10.89 -3.74 -31.98
N ALA A 48 -12.21 -3.94 -31.89
CA ALA A 48 -13.12 -2.93 -31.37
C ALA A 48 -13.00 -2.79 -29.85
N ALA A 49 -12.94 -3.92 -29.13
CA ALA A 49 -12.79 -3.93 -27.68
C ALA A 49 -11.48 -3.25 -27.22
N ASP A 50 -10.38 -3.49 -27.94
CA ASP A 50 -9.06 -2.92 -27.68
C ASP A 50 -9.05 -1.40 -27.84
N ALA A 51 -9.80 -0.87 -28.82
CA ALA A 51 -9.99 0.58 -28.98
C ALA A 51 -10.77 1.19 -27.80
N TRP A 52 -11.71 0.45 -27.21
CA TRP A 52 -12.48 0.92 -26.04
C TRP A 52 -11.62 0.95 -24.77
N LEU A 53 -10.81 -0.10 -24.57
CA LEU A 53 -9.90 -0.27 -23.43
C LEU A 53 -8.73 0.73 -23.47
N GLY A 54 -8.18 1.01 -24.66
CA GLY A 54 -6.98 1.85 -24.80
C GLY A 54 -5.69 1.15 -24.36
N SER A 55 -4.70 1.93 -23.90
CA SER A 55 -3.44 1.41 -23.34
C SER A 55 -3.51 1.19 -21.83
N GLU A 56 -4.43 1.87 -21.13
CA GLU A 56 -4.44 1.95 -19.66
C GLU A 56 -5.30 0.86 -18.99
N VAL A 57 -6.27 0.28 -19.70
CA VAL A 57 -7.21 -0.72 -19.16
C VAL A 57 -6.85 -2.12 -19.66
N ALA A 58 -6.42 -2.99 -18.76
CA ALA A 58 -6.30 -4.41 -19.04
C ALA A 58 -7.67 -5.08 -18.90
N PHE A 59 -8.06 -5.92 -19.85
CA PHE A 59 -9.20 -6.83 -19.72
C PHE A 59 -8.67 -8.25 -19.75
N ILE A 60 -8.90 -9.02 -18.69
CA ILE A 60 -8.29 -10.34 -18.52
C ILE A 60 -9.32 -11.45 -18.65
N LEU A 61 -8.93 -12.47 -19.40
CA LEU A 61 -9.62 -13.74 -19.52
C LEU A 61 -8.69 -14.83 -18.97
N LEU A 62 -9.23 -15.79 -18.21
CA LEU A 62 -8.45 -16.90 -17.67
C LEU A 62 -8.80 -18.19 -18.41
N ASP A 63 -7.78 -19.00 -18.72
CA ASP A 63 -7.95 -20.31 -19.31
C ASP A 63 -7.08 -21.35 -18.57
N PRO A 64 -7.69 -22.30 -17.84
CA PRO A 64 -6.96 -23.28 -17.03
C PRO A 64 -6.14 -24.27 -17.89
N ASN A 65 -6.42 -24.35 -19.19
CA ASN A 65 -5.65 -25.18 -20.12
C ASN A 65 -4.53 -24.40 -20.83
N GLY A 66 -4.19 -23.18 -20.40
CA GLY A 66 -3.17 -22.36 -21.08
C GLY A 66 -1.76 -22.97 -21.14
N ASP A 67 -1.48 -24.03 -20.36
CA ASP A 67 -0.27 -24.85 -20.52
C ASP A 67 -0.29 -25.69 -21.81
N SER A 68 -1.46 -25.99 -22.34
CA SER A 68 -1.71 -26.62 -23.64
C SER A 68 -2.41 -25.64 -24.58
N ALA A 69 -1.62 -24.64 -24.98
CA ALA A 69 -1.79 -23.80 -26.17
C ALA A 69 -3.09 -24.01 -26.95
N VAL A 70 -3.96 -23.00 -26.94
CA VAL A 70 -5.15 -22.89 -27.78
C VAL A 70 -4.77 -22.67 -29.27
N GLY A 71 -3.77 -23.40 -29.76
CA GLY A 71 -3.20 -23.32 -31.12
C GLY A 71 -2.33 -22.09 -31.40
N LEU A 72 -1.98 -21.30 -30.39
CA LEU A 72 -1.20 -20.07 -30.55
C LEU A 72 0.28 -20.43 -30.66
N ASP A 73 0.86 -20.26 -31.84
CA ASP A 73 2.27 -20.50 -32.09
C ASP A 73 3.11 -19.60 -31.18
N ARG A 74 4.21 -20.14 -30.63
CA ARG A 74 5.00 -19.56 -29.52
C ARG A 74 5.81 -18.31 -29.91
N GLY A 75 5.15 -17.27 -30.41
CA GLY A 75 5.65 -15.91 -30.44
C GLY A 75 5.47 -15.28 -29.06
N MET A 76 6.28 -15.71 -28.09
CA MET A 76 6.22 -15.26 -26.70
C MET A 76 6.45 -13.75 -26.64
N GLY A 77 5.44 -12.98 -26.27
CA GLY A 77 5.65 -11.66 -25.69
C GLY A 77 6.12 -11.87 -24.25
N GLU A 78 7.32 -11.39 -23.91
CA GLU A 78 7.75 -11.31 -22.51
C GLU A 78 6.84 -10.30 -21.78
N VAL A 79 5.72 -10.78 -21.25
CA VAL A 79 5.09 -10.08 -20.12
C VAL A 79 6.03 -10.31 -18.95
N GLY A 80 6.90 -9.33 -18.69
CA GLY A 80 8.02 -9.41 -17.75
C GLY A 80 7.67 -10.19 -16.47
N ALA A 81 8.35 -11.32 -16.29
CA ALA A 81 8.26 -12.19 -15.13
C ALA A 81 6.80 -12.56 -14.75
N PHE A 82 6.19 -13.50 -15.46
CA PHE A 82 4.96 -14.15 -15.03
C PHE A 82 5.27 -15.65 -14.79
N SER A 83 4.72 -16.27 -13.72
CA SER A 83 4.95 -17.71 -13.46
C SER A 83 4.10 -18.61 -14.36
N GLY A 84 3.06 -18.07 -15.00
CA GLY A 84 2.28 -18.74 -16.04
C GLY A 84 2.58 -18.23 -17.44
N THR A 85 1.73 -18.61 -18.41
CA THR A 85 1.81 -18.10 -19.79
C THR A 85 0.74 -17.03 -20.01
N ALA A 86 1.13 -15.86 -20.49
CA ALA A 86 0.23 -14.74 -20.76
C ALA A 86 0.24 -14.40 -22.26
N PHE A 87 -0.95 -14.17 -22.83
CA PHE A 87 -1.16 -13.96 -24.26
C PHE A 87 -1.83 -12.59 -24.50
N PRO A 88 -1.06 -11.54 -24.80
CA PRO A 88 -1.62 -10.26 -25.21
C PRO A 88 -2.22 -10.40 -26.61
N LEU A 89 -3.55 -10.32 -26.72
CA LEU A 89 -4.24 -10.48 -28.02
C LEU A 89 -3.81 -9.43 -29.06
N ARG A 90 -3.35 -8.25 -28.61
CA ARG A 90 -2.83 -7.19 -29.47
C ARG A 90 -1.57 -7.62 -30.23
N ASP A 91 -0.76 -8.49 -29.65
CA ASP A 91 0.54 -8.87 -30.21
C ASP A 91 0.48 -10.21 -30.95
N THR A 92 -0.60 -10.97 -30.79
CA THR A 92 -0.81 -12.23 -31.49
C THR A 92 -1.23 -12.02 -32.95
N THR A 93 -0.46 -12.58 -33.88
CA THR A 93 -0.66 -12.48 -35.34
C THR A 93 -2.09 -12.83 -35.77
N GLY A 94 -2.65 -13.94 -35.27
CA GLY A 94 -4.00 -14.39 -35.65
C GLY A 94 -5.15 -13.49 -35.16
N PHE A 95 -4.90 -12.59 -34.20
CA PHE A 95 -5.87 -11.57 -33.75
C PHE A 95 -5.63 -10.20 -34.38
N ARG A 96 -4.43 -9.95 -34.91
CA ARG A 96 -4.11 -8.77 -35.74
C ARG A 96 -4.54 -8.95 -37.19
N ASP A 97 -4.32 -10.14 -37.74
CA ASP A 97 -4.67 -10.51 -39.10
C ASP A 97 -6.11 -11.01 -39.15
N LEU A 98 -7.01 -10.17 -39.67
CA LEU A 98 -8.45 -10.46 -39.67
C LEU A 98 -8.90 -11.37 -40.83
N THR A 99 -7.98 -11.94 -41.61
CA THR A 99 -8.28 -12.85 -42.71
C THR A 99 -9.10 -14.09 -42.29
N ASP A 100 -9.78 -14.70 -43.27
CA ASP A 100 -10.60 -15.90 -43.07
C ASP A 100 -9.76 -17.10 -42.59
N ASP A 101 -8.46 -17.13 -42.95
CA ASP A 101 -7.52 -18.19 -42.58
C ASP A 101 -7.40 -18.37 -41.05
N TRP A 102 -7.55 -17.28 -40.28
CA TRP A 102 -7.48 -17.29 -38.82
C TRP A 102 -8.86 -17.28 -38.14
N ALA A 103 -9.98 -17.28 -38.89
CA ALA A 103 -11.32 -17.17 -38.32
C ALA A 103 -11.66 -18.35 -37.38
N ASN A 104 -11.38 -19.58 -37.82
CA ASN A 104 -11.63 -20.80 -37.02
C ASN A 104 -10.77 -20.83 -35.75
N HIS A 105 -9.53 -20.36 -35.86
CA HIS A 105 -8.61 -20.29 -34.73
C HIS A 105 -9.07 -19.26 -33.70
N ARG A 106 -9.45 -18.05 -34.13
CA ARG A 106 -10.02 -17.01 -33.25
C ARG A 106 -11.29 -17.46 -32.55
N ASP A 107 -12.21 -18.13 -33.27
CA ASP A 107 -13.44 -18.68 -32.68
C ASP A 107 -13.14 -19.72 -31.60
N HIS A 108 -12.17 -20.60 -31.87
CA HIS A 108 -11.73 -21.60 -30.92
C HIS A 108 -11.15 -20.97 -29.64
N VAL A 109 -10.28 -19.96 -29.78
CA VAL A 109 -9.70 -19.21 -28.65
C VAL A 109 -10.79 -18.50 -27.85
N ALA A 110 -11.61 -17.68 -28.51
CA ALA A 110 -12.68 -16.91 -27.86
C ALA A 110 -13.64 -17.81 -27.07
N ARG A 111 -14.05 -18.95 -27.65
CA ARG A 111 -14.95 -19.90 -26.99
C ARG A 111 -14.30 -20.58 -25.79
N THR A 112 -13.03 -20.97 -25.93
CA THR A 112 -12.33 -21.72 -24.86
C THR A 112 -12.02 -20.81 -23.68
N SER A 113 -11.55 -19.58 -23.93
CA SER A 113 -11.28 -18.61 -22.87
C SER A 113 -12.53 -18.11 -22.16
N ALA A 114 -13.64 -17.88 -22.87
CA ALA A 114 -14.91 -17.51 -22.24
C ALA A 114 -15.41 -18.62 -21.29
N ARG A 115 -15.31 -19.88 -21.72
CA ARG A 115 -15.66 -21.05 -20.89
C ARG A 115 -14.67 -21.28 -19.75
N GLY A 116 -13.38 -21.01 -19.99
CA GLY A 116 -12.30 -21.11 -19.01
C GLY A 116 -12.53 -20.15 -17.84
N LEU A 117 -12.83 -18.88 -18.14
CA LEU A 117 -13.05 -17.84 -17.13
C LEU A 117 -14.18 -18.21 -16.17
N ALA A 118 -15.28 -18.77 -16.67
CA ALA A 118 -16.41 -19.22 -15.87
C ALA A 118 -16.02 -20.22 -14.77
N ARG A 119 -14.95 -21.01 -14.97
CA ARG A 119 -14.46 -21.97 -13.96
C ARG A 119 -13.75 -21.30 -12.78
N PHE A 120 -13.15 -20.14 -13.01
CA PHE A 120 -12.43 -19.37 -11.99
C PHE A 120 -13.34 -18.38 -11.25
N VAL A 121 -14.60 -18.23 -11.66
CA VAL A 121 -15.56 -17.31 -11.01
C VAL A 121 -15.66 -17.57 -9.49
N PRO A 122 -15.76 -18.82 -8.98
CA PRO A 122 -15.81 -19.05 -7.53
C PRO A 122 -14.59 -18.50 -6.77
N GLU A 123 -13.39 -18.71 -7.29
CA GLU A 123 -12.15 -18.20 -6.68
C GLU A 123 -12.10 -16.67 -6.70
N PHE A 124 -12.49 -16.05 -7.81
CA PHE A 124 -12.62 -14.59 -7.86
C PHE A 124 -13.72 -14.06 -6.94
N MET A 125 -14.80 -14.80 -6.74
CA MET A 125 -15.83 -14.43 -5.79
C MET A 125 -15.29 -14.38 -4.36
N GLU A 126 -14.41 -15.29 -3.98
CA GLU A 126 -13.72 -15.26 -2.68
C GLU A 126 -12.80 -14.04 -2.57
N ILE A 127 -11.94 -13.80 -3.58
CA ILE A 127 -10.98 -12.69 -3.60
C ILE A 127 -11.70 -11.34 -3.54
N PHE A 128 -12.70 -11.14 -4.39
CA PHE A 128 -13.47 -9.90 -4.51
C PHE A 128 -14.69 -9.84 -3.59
N LYS A 129 -14.85 -10.82 -2.69
CA LYS A 129 -16.00 -10.94 -1.77
C LYS A 129 -17.35 -10.75 -2.49
N VAL A 130 -17.49 -11.33 -3.67
CA VAL A 130 -18.67 -11.23 -4.55
C VAL A 130 -19.70 -12.28 -4.13
N GLY A 131 -20.94 -11.85 -3.92
CA GLY A 131 -22.07 -12.73 -3.68
C GLY A 131 -22.75 -13.09 -5.01
N PRO A 132 -23.54 -14.18 -5.07
CA PRO A 132 -24.29 -14.55 -6.27
C PRO A 132 -25.21 -13.43 -6.79
N GLU A 133 -25.70 -12.56 -5.90
CA GLU A 133 -26.57 -11.43 -6.21
C GLU A 133 -25.89 -10.31 -7.00
N ASP A 134 -24.56 -10.20 -6.92
CA ASP A 134 -23.82 -9.19 -7.67
C ASP A 134 -23.56 -9.63 -9.12
N LEU A 135 -23.69 -10.94 -9.42
CA LEU A 135 -23.39 -11.50 -10.73
C LEU A 135 -24.51 -11.23 -11.75
N PRO A 136 -24.15 -11.02 -13.03
CA PRO A 136 -22.80 -10.86 -13.55
C PRO A 136 -22.20 -9.50 -13.18
N CYS A 137 -20.89 -9.45 -12.94
CA CYS A 137 -20.20 -8.23 -12.53
C CYS A 137 -18.86 -8.03 -13.24
N LEU A 138 -18.38 -6.80 -13.19
CA LEU A 138 -17.03 -6.42 -13.59
C LEU A 138 -16.23 -6.07 -12.33
N SER A 139 -15.20 -6.84 -12.04
CA SER A 139 -14.25 -6.56 -10.95
C SER A 139 -13.08 -5.75 -11.51
N LEU A 140 -12.75 -4.65 -10.86
CA LEU A 140 -11.71 -3.73 -11.26
C LEU A 140 -10.65 -3.61 -10.15
N VAL A 141 -9.41 -3.91 -10.51
CA VAL A 141 -8.24 -3.76 -9.65
C VAL A 141 -7.47 -2.54 -10.11
N VAL A 142 -7.22 -1.59 -9.22
CA VAL A 142 -6.45 -0.38 -9.52
C VAL A 142 -4.99 -0.63 -9.17
N HIS A 143 -4.10 -0.37 -10.12
CA HIS A 143 -2.68 -0.60 -9.95
C HIS A 143 -2.12 0.26 -8.81
N GLY A 144 -1.37 -0.34 -7.90
CA GLY A 144 -0.82 0.35 -6.73
C GLY A 144 -1.83 0.76 -5.65
N VAL A 145 -3.08 0.26 -5.67
CA VAL A 145 -4.08 0.50 -4.60
C VAL A 145 -4.52 -0.83 -3.98
N ASP A 146 -4.55 -0.93 -2.66
CA ASP A 146 -4.87 -2.18 -1.93
C ASP A 146 -6.39 -2.54 -1.95
N GLU A 147 -7.18 -1.80 -2.73
CA GLU A 147 -8.63 -1.89 -2.83
C GLU A 147 -9.06 -2.06 -4.30
N SER A 148 -10.08 -2.87 -4.51
CA SER A 148 -10.75 -3.10 -5.79
C SER A 148 -12.20 -2.62 -5.73
N ILE A 149 -12.81 -2.44 -6.89
CA ILE A 149 -14.22 -2.12 -7.02
C ILE A 149 -14.92 -3.18 -7.88
N VAL A 150 -16.08 -3.63 -7.44
CA VAL A 150 -16.93 -4.55 -8.19
C VAL A 150 -18.16 -3.80 -8.65
N LEU A 151 -18.40 -3.76 -9.96
CA LEU A 151 -19.56 -3.15 -10.61
C LEU A 151 -20.54 -4.25 -11.02
N SER A 152 -21.76 -4.25 -10.47
CA SER A 152 -22.78 -5.21 -10.89
C SER A 152 -23.40 -4.76 -12.21
N LEU A 153 -23.39 -5.65 -13.21
CA LEU A 153 -23.92 -5.38 -14.56
C LEU A 153 -25.42 -5.65 -14.65
N GLY A 154 -25.95 -6.48 -13.75
CA GLY A 154 -27.32 -6.99 -13.82
C GLY A 154 -27.47 -8.13 -14.83
N LYS A 155 -28.54 -8.92 -14.67
CA LYS A 155 -28.75 -10.17 -15.44
C LYS A 155 -28.91 -9.95 -16.94
N ASP A 156 -29.50 -8.82 -17.32
CA ASP A 156 -29.87 -8.53 -18.72
C ASP A 156 -28.82 -7.67 -19.45
N TRP A 157 -27.57 -7.64 -18.96
CA TRP A 157 -26.51 -6.82 -19.54
C TRP A 157 -26.23 -7.15 -21.01
N THR A 158 -25.77 -6.13 -21.73
CA THR A 158 -25.43 -6.20 -23.16
C THR A 158 -23.98 -5.81 -23.44
N VAL A 159 -23.44 -6.25 -24.58
CA VAL A 159 -22.08 -5.90 -25.02
C VAL A 159 -21.93 -4.39 -25.23
N GLU A 160 -22.98 -3.74 -25.71
CA GLU A 160 -23.06 -2.29 -25.92
C GLU A 160 -23.00 -1.51 -24.60
N GLU A 161 -23.72 -1.95 -23.56
CA GLU A 161 -23.60 -1.37 -22.20
C GLU A 161 -22.20 -1.58 -21.63
N LEU A 162 -21.64 -2.79 -21.76
CA LEU A 162 -20.29 -3.08 -21.31
C LEU A 162 -19.25 -2.18 -22.02
N LYS A 163 -19.42 -1.96 -23.33
CA LYS A 163 -18.60 -1.00 -24.09
C LYS A 163 -18.67 0.39 -23.47
N GLU A 164 -19.87 0.90 -23.20
CA GLU A 164 -20.03 2.24 -22.62
C GLU A 164 -19.35 2.34 -21.25
N VAL A 165 -19.50 1.30 -20.42
CA VAL A 165 -18.86 1.19 -19.11
C VAL A 165 -17.34 1.21 -19.26
N LEU A 166 -16.75 0.38 -20.13
CA LEU A 166 -15.30 0.32 -20.37
C LEU A 166 -14.74 1.66 -20.87
N VAL A 167 -15.44 2.34 -21.78
CA VAL A 167 -15.03 3.68 -22.27
C VAL A 167 -15.06 4.71 -21.14
N ARG A 168 -16.05 4.66 -20.24
CA ARG A 168 -16.11 5.56 -19.07
C ARG A 168 -15.03 5.25 -18.05
N ILE A 169 -14.77 3.97 -17.77
CA ILE A 169 -13.66 3.52 -16.91
C ILE A 169 -12.34 4.08 -17.43
N ARG A 170 -12.06 3.92 -18.73
CA ARG A 170 -10.86 4.48 -19.35
C ARG A 170 -10.74 5.98 -19.11
N LYS A 171 -11.78 6.77 -19.39
CA LYS A 171 -11.76 8.23 -19.16
C LYS A 171 -11.48 8.61 -17.71
N ILE A 172 -12.01 7.84 -16.76
CA ILE A 172 -11.78 8.05 -15.33
C ILE A 172 -10.32 7.75 -14.97
N VAL A 173 -9.77 6.65 -15.50
CA VAL A 173 -8.39 6.20 -15.24
C VAL A 173 -7.35 7.10 -15.92
N ASP A 174 -7.62 7.59 -17.13
CA ASP A 174 -6.76 8.55 -17.85
C ASP A 174 -6.56 9.84 -17.03
N GLY A 175 -7.52 10.21 -16.19
CA GLY A 175 -7.47 11.37 -15.30
C GLY A 175 -6.87 11.09 -13.92
N ALA A 176 -6.50 9.84 -13.61
CA ALA A 176 -5.95 9.43 -12.32
C ALA A 176 -4.43 9.27 -12.37
N PRO A 177 -3.71 9.52 -11.27
CA PRO A 177 -2.27 9.32 -11.23
C PRO A 177 -1.87 7.83 -11.23
N ASN A 178 -0.60 7.54 -11.55
CA ASN A 178 -0.02 6.23 -11.32
C ASN A 178 0.31 6.06 -9.82
N PHE A 179 -0.58 5.40 -9.07
CA PHE A 179 -0.45 5.26 -7.62
C PHE A 179 0.81 4.50 -7.18
N LYS A 180 1.27 3.51 -7.95
CA LYS A 180 2.48 2.75 -7.63
C LYS A 180 3.75 3.61 -7.71
N GLU A 181 3.89 4.37 -8.79
CA GLU A 181 5.00 5.30 -8.96
C GLU A 181 4.97 6.39 -7.89
N GLN A 182 3.77 6.91 -7.61
CA GLN A 182 3.55 7.86 -6.55
C GLN A 182 4.04 7.30 -5.20
N ILE A 183 3.53 6.14 -4.74
CA ILE A 183 3.93 5.51 -3.47
C ILE A 183 5.44 5.29 -3.40
N SER A 184 6.05 4.85 -4.50
CA SER A 184 7.49 4.69 -4.60
C SER A 184 8.23 6.03 -4.45
N ALA A 185 7.71 7.11 -5.03
CA ALA A 185 8.28 8.46 -4.91
C ALA A 185 8.17 9.02 -3.47
N MET A 186 7.03 8.87 -2.80
CA MET A 186 6.91 9.24 -1.36
C MET A 186 7.83 8.40 -0.48
N ALA A 187 7.94 7.10 -0.76
CA ALA A 187 8.92 6.25 -0.09
C ALA A 187 10.35 6.66 -0.41
N ALA A 188 10.64 7.36 -1.51
CA ALA A 188 11.97 7.92 -1.79
C ALA A 188 12.27 9.20 -1.00
N HIS A 189 11.25 9.92 -0.54
CA HIS A 189 11.40 11.06 0.37
C HIS A 189 11.80 10.64 1.79
N LEU A 190 11.70 9.35 2.12
CA LEU A 190 12.21 8.78 3.37
C LEU A 190 13.71 9.10 3.55
N PRO A 191 14.12 9.69 4.69
CA PRO A 191 15.53 9.93 4.97
C PRO A 191 16.34 8.63 4.92
N LYS A 192 17.34 8.54 4.03
CA LYS A 192 18.20 7.35 3.89
C LYS A 192 18.77 6.76 5.19
N PRO A 193 19.02 7.51 6.28
CA PRO A 193 19.42 6.92 7.58
C PRO A 193 18.38 6.05 8.29
N LEU A 194 17.22 5.79 7.67
CA LEU A 194 16.06 5.13 8.27
C LEU A 194 16.25 3.74 8.85
N GLU A 195 17.11 2.93 8.26
CA GLU A 195 17.44 1.61 8.83
C GLU A 195 18.12 1.74 10.19
N ARG A 196 18.79 2.88 10.46
CA ARG A 196 19.38 3.18 11.76
C ARG A 196 18.39 3.77 12.75
N LEU A 197 17.23 4.29 12.33
CA LEU A 197 16.28 4.94 13.24
C LEU A 197 15.65 3.96 14.22
N GLN A 198 15.35 2.72 13.82
CA GLN A 198 14.83 1.71 14.74
C GLN A 198 15.87 1.33 15.81
N ASP A 199 17.12 1.08 15.41
CA ASP A 199 18.23 0.80 16.34
C ASP A 199 18.52 1.99 17.26
N LEU A 200 18.44 3.21 16.73
CA LEU A 200 18.62 4.46 17.46
C LEU A 200 17.51 4.64 18.50
N VAL A 201 16.24 4.38 18.15
CA VAL A 201 15.10 4.45 19.06
C VAL A 201 15.18 3.37 20.14
N ALA A 202 15.50 2.13 19.77
CA ALA A 202 15.71 1.06 20.75
C ALA A 202 16.84 1.42 21.73
N SER A 203 17.91 2.03 21.22
CA SER A 203 19.03 2.52 22.03
C SER A 203 18.63 3.68 22.95
N ILE A 204 17.81 4.62 22.47
CA ILE A 204 17.24 5.73 23.26
C ILE A 204 16.38 5.16 24.40
N GLY A 205 15.46 4.24 24.08
CA GLY A 205 14.58 3.59 25.08
C GLY A 205 15.38 2.81 26.13
N ALA A 206 16.40 2.05 25.70
CA ALA A 206 17.27 1.31 26.60
C ALA A 206 18.05 2.25 27.54
N LYS A 207 18.61 3.35 27.03
CA LYS A 207 19.34 4.33 27.85
C LYS A 207 18.43 5.12 28.79
N ALA A 208 17.24 5.54 28.35
CA ALA A 208 16.25 6.17 29.21
C ALA A 208 15.82 5.23 30.35
N GLY A 209 15.60 3.94 30.04
CA GLY A 209 15.33 2.91 31.06
C GLY A 209 16.48 2.71 32.04
N GLN A 210 17.74 2.80 31.59
CA GLN A 210 18.91 2.76 32.47
C GLN A 210 18.98 4.00 33.39
N ILE A 211 18.75 5.20 32.86
CA ILE A 211 18.72 6.44 33.63
C ILE A 211 17.65 6.35 34.73
N SER A 212 16.42 5.94 34.39
CA SER A 212 15.33 5.76 35.35
C SER A 212 15.72 4.80 36.48
N LYS A 213 16.29 3.64 36.14
CA LYS A 213 16.72 2.64 37.13
C LYS A 213 17.81 3.18 38.06
N ILE A 214 18.78 3.93 37.52
CA ILE A 214 19.86 4.49 38.33
C ILE A 214 19.34 5.61 39.23
N LEU A 215 18.46 6.48 38.73
CA LEU A 215 17.83 7.52 39.54
C LEU A 215 17.03 6.92 40.72
N ASP A 216 16.24 5.87 40.48
CA ASP A 216 15.53 5.17 41.55
C ASP A 216 16.48 4.56 42.59
N GLN A 217 17.61 3.99 42.16
CA GLN A 217 18.63 3.45 43.07
C GLN A 217 19.31 4.55 43.90
N VAL A 218 19.59 5.70 43.29
CA VAL A 218 20.16 6.87 43.98
C VAL A 218 19.17 7.37 45.04
N LEU A 219 17.89 7.54 44.69
CA LEU A 219 16.87 7.96 45.66
C LEU A 219 16.76 7.00 46.84
N ARG A 220 16.73 5.68 46.59
CA ARG A 220 16.67 4.67 47.66
C ARG A 220 17.91 4.66 48.55
N ARG A 221 19.11 4.84 47.97
CA ARG A 221 20.39 4.79 48.70
C ARG A 221 20.60 5.98 49.63
N HIS A 222 20.05 7.13 49.27
CA HIS A 222 20.20 8.40 49.97
C HIS A 222 18.93 8.86 50.69
N ASN A 223 17.91 7.99 50.78
CA ASN A 223 16.62 8.24 51.44
C ASN A 223 15.91 9.49 50.90
N GLY A 224 15.79 9.58 49.57
CA GLY A 224 15.04 10.66 48.91
C GLY A 224 13.60 10.74 49.39
N ASN A 225 13.09 11.96 49.51
CA ASN A 225 11.74 12.23 49.97
C ASN A 225 10.72 12.13 48.82
N GLU A 226 9.43 12.30 49.12
CA GLU A 226 8.38 12.26 48.09
C GLU A 226 8.52 13.35 47.01
N GLU A 227 9.17 14.48 47.33
CA GLU A 227 9.43 15.55 46.36
C GLU A 227 10.52 15.12 45.37
N ASP A 228 11.60 14.49 45.85
CA ASP A 228 12.66 13.93 45.01
C ASP A 228 12.10 12.88 44.04
N HIS A 229 11.24 11.97 44.54
CA HIS A 229 10.54 10.98 43.73
C HIS A 229 9.64 11.61 42.66
N ARG A 230 8.89 12.67 42.99
CA ARG A 230 8.07 13.40 42.02
C ARG A 230 8.92 14.11 40.95
N MET A 231 10.05 14.70 41.33
CA MET A 231 10.97 15.33 40.38
C MET A 231 11.55 14.30 39.40
N VAL A 232 12.00 13.14 39.89
CA VAL A 232 12.49 12.05 39.03
C VAL A 232 11.38 11.54 38.12
N ALA A 233 10.17 11.30 38.63
CA ALA A 233 9.04 10.85 37.82
C ALA A 233 8.69 11.86 36.71
N SER A 234 8.76 13.16 37.01
CA SER A 234 8.53 14.22 36.01
C SER A 234 9.60 14.21 34.92
N TYR A 235 10.89 14.13 35.29
CA TYR A 235 12.00 14.07 34.33
C TYR A 235 11.96 12.81 33.46
N VAL A 236 11.65 11.66 34.05
CA VAL A 236 11.46 10.40 33.31
C VAL A 236 10.24 10.49 32.39
N GLY A 237 9.13 11.07 32.86
CA GLY A 237 7.92 11.28 32.07
C GLY A 237 8.10 12.23 30.88
N GLN A 238 9.06 13.17 30.98
CA GLN A 238 9.50 13.99 29.85
C GLN A 238 10.46 13.26 28.89
N GLY A 239 10.82 12.01 29.21
CA GLY A 239 11.72 11.18 28.43
C GLY A 239 13.19 11.35 28.78
N CYS A 240 13.57 11.86 29.95
CA CYS A 240 14.97 12.13 30.33
C CYS A 240 15.64 13.13 29.36
N GLN A 241 15.10 14.34 29.23
CA GLN A 241 15.62 15.34 28.27
C GLN A 241 16.84 16.07 28.84
N GLY A 242 17.96 16.07 28.13
CA GLY A 242 19.03 17.04 28.36
C GLY A 242 19.87 16.79 29.61
N ARG A 243 21.20 16.73 29.43
CA ARG A 243 22.14 16.72 30.56
C ARG A 243 21.93 17.88 31.54
N VAL A 244 21.69 19.10 31.04
CA VAL A 244 21.55 20.31 31.88
C VAL A 244 20.32 20.23 32.80
N ILE A 245 19.23 19.65 32.31
CA ILE A 245 18.00 19.45 33.10
C ILE A 245 18.26 18.41 34.19
N LEU A 246 18.98 17.33 33.87
CA LEU A 246 19.39 16.33 34.86
C LEU A 246 20.31 16.94 35.93
N GLU A 247 21.29 17.76 35.56
CA GLU A 247 22.15 18.48 36.51
C GLU A 247 21.33 19.39 37.44
N SER A 248 20.37 20.13 36.87
CA SER A 248 19.45 20.96 37.66
C SER A 248 18.57 20.14 38.60
N LEU A 249 18.14 18.95 38.19
CA LEU A 249 17.33 18.05 39.03
C LEU A 249 18.16 17.50 40.20
N LEU A 250 19.39 17.04 39.93
CA LEU A 250 20.30 16.53 40.95
C LEU A 250 20.66 17.60 41.99
N ALA A 251 20.83 18.85 41.56
CA ALA A 251 21.11 20.00 42.43
C ALA A 251 19.91 20.43 43.30
N ARG A 252 18.74 19.84 43.09
CA ARG A 252 17.51 20.11 43.85
C ARG A 252 17.15 19.00 44.83
N PHE A 253 17.85 17.88 44.81
CA PHE A 253 17.57 16.78 45.73
C PHE A 253 17.74 17.20 47.20
N SER A 254 16.88 16.66 48.06
CA SER A 254 16.91 16.92 49.50
C SER A 254 18.25 16.57 50.17
N PHE A 255 19.02 15.68 49.57
CA PHE A 255 20.33 15.20 50.04
C PHE A 255 21.51 15.70 49.19
N LYS A 256 21.32 16.74 48.37
CA LYS A 256 22.33 17.26 47.43
C LYS A 256 23.69 17.61 48.06
N ASP A 257 23.71 18.07 49.30
CA ASP A 257 24.91 18.52 50.01
C ASP A 257 25.59 17.37 50.80
N SER A 258 25.04 16.15 50.73
CA SER A 258 25.60 14.97 51.40
C SER A 258 26.91 14.55 50.76
N GLU A 259 27.97 14.40 51.56
CA GLU A 259 29.28 13.93 51.08
C GLU A 259 29.20 12.54 50.42
N LYS A 260 28.30 11.68 50.89
CA LYS A 260 28.03 10.36 50.32
C LYS A 260 27.42 10.46 48.92
N PHE A 261 26.61 11.48 48.66
CA PHE A 261 25.99 11.74 47.36
C PHE A 261 26.97 12.40 46.39
N LEU A 262 27.75 13.38 46.86
CA LEU A 262 28.78 14.06 46.05
C LEU A 262 29.86 13.09 45.52
N ARG A 263 30.14 12.01 46.24
CA ARG A 263 31.08 10.95 45.84
C ARG A 263 30.42 9.76 45.15
N ASP A 264 29.12 9.79 44.87
CA ASP A 264 28.41 8.67 44.27
C ASP A 264 28.74 8.55 42.77
N GLU A 265 29.48 7.52 42.39
CA GLU A 265 29.87 7.24 41.00
C GLU A 265 28.67 7.08 40.05
N GLN A 266 27.48 6.74 40.57
CA GLN A 266 26.28 6.66 39.77
C GLN A 266 25.84 8.03 39.23
N VAL A 267 26.18 9.13 39.91
CA VAL A 267 25.90 10.49 39.45
C VAL A 267 26.70 10.80 38.19
N ALA A 268 28.00 10.50 38.17
CA ALA A 268 28.83 10.66 36.98
C ALA A 268 28.34 9.78 35.81
N ARG A 269 27.92 8.55 36.11
CA ARG A 269 27.33 7.63 35.12
C ARG A 269 26.02 8.18 34.54
N LEU A 270 25.15 8.75 35.36
CA LEU A 270 23.90 9.39 34.94
C LEU A 270 24.14 10.53 33.95
N LEU A 271 25.09 11.42 34.25
CA LEU A 271 25.45 12.54 33.38
C LEU A 271 26.02 12.08 32.03
N LYS A 272 26.83 11.01 32.03
CA LYS A 272 27.35 10.39 30.80
C LYS A 272 26.21 9.81 29.97
N LEU A 273 25.31 9.05 30.58
CA LEU A 273 24.15 8.47 29.88
C LEU A 273 23.23 9.54 29.30
N ALA A 274 23.00 10.66 30.00
CA ALA A 274 22.21 11.77 29.47
C ALA A 274 22.89 12.43 28.26
N THR A 275 24.21 12.62 28.29
CA THR A 275 24.97 13.14 27.15
C THR A 275 24.89 12.21 25.93
N GLU A 276 25.05 10.90 26.17
CA GLU A 276 24.91 9.89 25.12
C GLU A 276 23.48 9.87 24.56
N LEU A 277 22.46 10.01 25.42
CA LEU A 277 21.07 10.09 25.00
C LEU A 277 20.80 11.32 24.12
N ASP A 278 21.35 12.48 24.46
CA ASP A 278 21.25 13.69 23.65
C ASP A 278 21.95 13.52 22.29
N SER A 279 23.13 12.88 22.27
CA SER A 279 23.84 12.58 21.01
C SER A 279 23.07 11.63 20.08
N LEU A 280 22.33 10.68 20.66
CA LEU A 280 21.46 9.79 19.90
C LEU A 280 20.21 10.52 19.37
N ARG A 281 19.75 11.56 20.06
CA ARG A 281 18.60 12.37 19.63
C ARG A 281 18.95 13.40 18.56
N ALA A 282 20.19 13.90 18.53
CA ALA A 282 20.59 14.96 17.62
C ALA A 282 20.25 14.67 16.14
N PRO A 283 20.47 13.46 15.59
CA PRO A 283 20.07 13.15 14.21
C PRO A 283 18.54 13.18 13.99
N ILE A 284 17.74 12.78 14.99
CA ILE A 284 16.26 12.86 14.91
C ILE A 284 15.83 14.32 14.92
N ILE A 285 16.45 15.14 15.76
CA ILE A 285 16.19 16.57 15.86
C ILE A 285 16.61 17.30 14.57
N GLU A 286 17.73 16.91 13.95
CA GLU A 286 18.14 17.44 12.64
C GLU A 286 17.16 17.05 11.53
N LEU A 287 16.64 15.81 11.54
CA LEU A 287 15.57 15.39 10.63
C LEU A 287 14.27 16.17 10.87
N GLN A 288 13.92 16.45 12.13
CA GLN A 288 12.77 17.27 12.50
C GLN A 288 12.93 18.74 12.06
N ARG A 289 14.14 19.29 12.17
CA ARG A 289 14.50 20.64 11.71
C ARG A 289 14.63 20.75 10.20
N GLY A 290 14.87 19.63 9.52
CA GLY A 290 14.69 19.49 8.08
C GLY A 290 13.21 19.50 7.75
N GLU A 291 12.57 20.68 7.86
CA GLU A 291 11.13 20.92 7.66
C GLU A 291 10.56 20.47 6.30
N LEU A 292 11.37 19.90 5.41
CA LEU A 292 10.95 19.43 4.10
C LEU A 292 10.29 18.05 4.15
N PHE A 293 10.67 17.16 5.07
CA PHE A 293 10.20 15.77 5.03
C PHE A 293 8.71 15.63 5.39
N ILE A 294 8.31 16.10 6.58
CA ILE A 294 6.95 15.88 7.10
C ILE A 294 5.90 16.59 6.22
N PRO A 295 6.04 17.89 5.89
CA PRO A 295 5.06 18.57 5.04
C PRO A 295 4.96 17.93 3.64
N SER A 296 6.09 17.53 3.03
CA SER A 296 6.06 16.85 1.73
C SER A 296 5.33 15.51 1.81
N VAL A 297 5.58 14.69 2.83
CA VAL A 297 4.87 13.41 3.01
C VAL A 297 3.39 13.64 3.30
N THR A 298 3.03 14.62 4.12
CA THR A 298 1.63 14.99 4.39
C THR A 298 0.90 15.42 3.12
N GLU A 299 1.46 16.36 2.38
CA GLU A 299 0.86 16.89 1.15
C GLU A 299 0.71 15.81 0.08
N LEU A 300 1.74 14.97 -0.12
CA LEU A 300 1.68 13.85 -1.05
C LEU A 300 0.64 12.83 -0.62
N ALA A 301 0.64 12.42 0.66
CA ALA A 301 -0.32 11.44 1.16
C ALA A 301 -1.76 11.94 1.07
N GLN A 302 -2.01 13.20 1.41
CA GLN A 302 -3.31 13.85 1.27
C GLN A 302 -3.76 13.85 -0.20
N HIS A 303 -2.93 14.38 -1.10
CA HIS A 303 -3.25 14.47 -2.51
C HIS A 303 -3.64 13.12 -3.12
N TRP A 304 -3.00 12.03 -2.65
CA TRP A 304 -3.29 10.70 -3.15
C TRP A 304 -4.55 10.09 -2.57
N VAL A 305 -4.82 10.32 -1.28
CA VAL A 305 -6.12 9.91 -0.71
C VAL A 305 -7.24 10.60 -1.49
N GLU A 306 -7.12 11.90 -1.72
CA GLU A 306 -8.09 12.66 -2.52
C GLU A 306 -8.21 12.14 -3.96
N SER A 307 -7.08 11.83 -4.61
CA SER A 307 -7.06 11.31 -5.98
C SER A 307 -7.66 9.90 -6.07
N ARG A 308 -7.36 9.04 -5.09
CA ARG A 308 -7.91 7.68 -4.96
C ARG A 308 -9.41 7.75 -4.70
N ASP A 309 -9.85 8.60 -3.78
CA ASP A 309 -11.26 8.73 -3.43
C ASP A 309 -12.05 9.28 -4.61
N LYS A 310 -11.52 10.28 -5.34
CA LYS A 310 -12.12 10.79 -6.59
C LYS A 310 -12.20 9.70 -7.68
N LEU A 311 -11.18 8.84 -7.79
CA LEU A 311 -11.21 7.70 -8.71
C LEU A 311 -12.34 6.73 -8.33
N PHE A 312 -12.43 6.32 -7.06
CA PHE A 312 -13.46 5.39 -6.62
C PHE A 312 -14.86 5.99 -6.70
N GLU A 313 -15.05 7.27 -6.36
CA GLU A 313 -16.32 7.97 -6.55
C GLU A 313 -16.74 7.96 -8.02
N GLY A 314 -15.81 8.23 -8.94
CA GLY A 314 -16.04 8.17 -10.38
C GLY A 314 -16.46 6.77 -10.85
N LEU A 315 -15.79 5.73 -10.36
CA LEU A 315 -16.09 4.34 -10.70
C LEU A 315 -17.42 3.87 -10.08
N GLN A 316 -17.70 4.23 -8.82
CA GLN A 316 -18.97 3.92 -8.13
C GLN A 316 -20.17 4.64 -8.77
N GLY A 317 -19.94 5.79 -9.41
CA GLY A 317 -20.98 6.50 -10.16
C GLY A 317 -21.39 5.83 -11.48
N LEU A 318 -20.70 4.76 -11.92
CA LEU A 318 -20.99 4.09 -13.18
C LEU A 318 -22.17 3.12 -13.07
N LEU A 319 -22.17 2.28 -12.03
CA LEU A 319 -23.11 1.18 -11.80
C LEU A 319 -23.19 0.90 -10.29
N PRO A 320 -24.20 0.12 -9.82
CA PRO A 320 -24.20 -0.38 -8.45
C PRO A 320 -22.86 -1.05 -8.13
N ALA A 321 -22.18 -0.52 -7.12
CA ALA A 321 -20.79 -0.84 -6.88
C ALA A 321 -20.48 -1.13 -5.42
N LYS A 322 -19.48 -1.97 -5.20
CA LYS A 322 -18.89 -2.19 -3.88
C LYS A 322 -17.37 -2.16 -3.91
N GLN A 323 -16.80 -1.60 -2.87
CA GLN A 323 -15.36 -1.51 -2.69
C GLN A 323 -14.88 -2.63 -1.75
N VAL A 324 -13.83 -3.33 -2.14
CA VAL A 324 -13.32 -4.52 -1.44
C VAL A 324 -11.81 -4.45 -1.31
N ALA A 325 -11.27 -4.74 -0.13
CA ALA A 325 -9.82 -4.86 0.06
C ALA A 325 -9.33 -6.17 -0.56
N THR A 326 -8.33 -6.09 -1.44
CA THR A 326 -7.89 -7.24 -2.28
C THR A 326 -6.42 -7.57 -2.15
N THR A 327 -5.58 -6.63 -1.74
CA THR A 327 -4.13 -6.85 -1.59
C THR A 327 -3.55 -6.09 -0.40
N ARG A 328 -2.24 -6.24 -0.18
CA ARG A 328 -1.47 -5.55 0.87
C ARG A 328 -0.10 -5.11 0.33
N ILE A 329 -0.02 -4.79 -0.95
CA ILE A 329 1.27 -4.60 -1.63
C ILE A 329 2.03 -3.41 -1.06
N ASN A 330 1.31 -2.33 -0.74
CA ASN A 330 1.91 -1.10 -0.23
C ASN A 330 2.12 -1.14 1.28
N ARG A 331 1.59 -2.17 1.97
CA ARG A 331 1.55 -2.24 3.42
C ARG A 331 2.93 -2.12 4.05
N SER A 332 3.95 -2.77 3.49
CA SER A 332 5.31 -2.71 4.06
C SER A 332 5.90 -1.30 3.99
N GLN A 333 5.75 -0.61 2.85
CA GLN A 333 6.23 0.75 2.63
C GLN A 333 5.44 1.77 3.47
N LEU A 334 4.12 1.68 3.49
CA LEU A 334 3.25 2.54 4.29
C LEU A 334 3.44 2.32 5.79
N THR A 335 3.62 1.07 6.24
CA THR A 335 3.94 0.76 7.64
C THR A 335 5.29 1.35 8.03
N ARG A 336 6.29 1.26 7.14
CA ARG A 336 7.60 1.90 7.37
C ARG A 336 7.44 3.42 7.51
N LEU A 337 6.73 4.08 6.60
CA LEU A 337 6.43 5.52 6.68
C LEU A 337 5.70 5.89 7.98
N LYS A 338 4.67 5.12 8.34
CA LYS A 338 3.88 5.28 9.56
C LYS A 338 4.76 5.24 10.81
N SER A 339 5.58 4.19 10.98
CA SER A 339 6.46 4.06 12.15
C SER A 339 7.44 5.23 12.28
N VAL A 340 7.91 5.78 11.16
CA VAL A 340 8.86 6.91 11.18
C VAL A 340 8.21 8.18 11.69
N LEU A 341 6.99 8.46 11.24
CA LEU A 341 6.21 9.60 11.68
C LEU A 341 5.85 9.50 13.17
N GLU A 342 5.55 8.29 13.68
CA GLU A 342 5.33 8.05 15.11
C GLU A 342 6.56 8.44 15.96
N PHE A 343 7.79 8.19 15.48
CA PHE A 343 9.02 8.55 16.22
C PHE A 343 9.37 10.03 16.15
N VAL A 344 9.02 10.69 15.05
CA VAL A 344 9.20 12.13 14.84
C VAL A 344 8.26 12.94 15.75
N ASN A 345 7.19 12.33 16.28
CA ASN A 345 6.14 12.94 17.10
C ASN A 345 6.56 13.29 18.57
N THR A 346 7.78 13.74 18.82
CA THR A 346 8.32 13.84 20.21
C THR A 346 8.42 15.26 20.81
N SER A 347 8.11 16.36 20.08
CA SER A 347 7.94 17.70 20.70
C SER A 347 7.43 18.82 19.75
N GLY A 348 6.57 19.72 20.24
CA GLY A 348 6.25 21.04 19.63
C GLY A 348 5.30 21.02 18.41
N ASP A 349 5.29 22.08 17.58
CA ASP A 349 4.47 22.24 16.34
C ASP A 349 4.68 21.10 15.31
N VAL A 350 5.79 20.37 15.43
CA VAL A 350 6.13 19.20 14.63
C VAL A 350 5.20 18.02 14.93
N VAL A 351 4.60 17.98 16.12
CA VAL A 351 3.62 16.97 16.56
C VAL A 351 2.36 17.00 15.69
N ASP A 352 1.74 18.16 15.54
CA ASP A 352 0.47 18.29 14.81
C ASP A 352 0.62 17.92 13.32
N LYS A 353 1.74 18.32 12.70
CA LYS A 353 2.05 17.98 11.31
C LYS A 353 2.36 16.49 11.13
N ALA A 354 3.07 15.87 12.07
CA ALA A 354 3.35 14.44 12.04
C ALA A 354 2.09 13.60 12.28
N VAL A 355 1.18 14.05 13.15
CA VAL A 355 -0.14 13.44 13.36
C VAL A 355 -0.98 13.52 12.08
N GLY A 356 -1.00 14.67 11.40
CA GLY A 356 -1.67 14.80 10.10
C GLY A 356 -1.09 13.87 9.03
N ALA A 357 0.24 13.79 8.91
CA ALA A 357 0.92 12.87 8.00
C ALA A 357 0.53 11.41 8.28
N TYR A 358 0.53 11.04 9.56
CA TYR A 358 0.17 9.73 10.05
C TYR A 358 -1.27 9.36 9.66
N ASP A 359 -2.23 10.26 9.88
CA ASP A 359 -3.63 10.04 9.57
C ASP A 359 -3.85 9.82 8.07
N TRP A 360 -3.16 10.59 7.22
CA TRP A 360 -3.23 10.40 5.77
C TRP A 360 -2.62 9.08 5.31
N ILE A 361 -1.48 8.68 5.87
CA ILE A 361 -0.88 7.36 5.57
C ILE A 361 -1.79 6.22 6.05
N ALA A 362 -2.42 6.35 7.21
CA ALA A 362 -3.38 5.37 7.69
C ALA A 362 -4.59 5.25 6.74
N LYS A 363 -5.09 6.38 6.21
CA LYS A 363 -6.13 6.37 5.18
C LYS A 363 -5.67 5.71 3.88
N LEU A 364 -4.41 5.87 3.46
CA LEU A 364 -3.85 5.19 2.28
C LEU A 364 -3.78 3.67 2.43
N MET A 365 -3.58 3.16 3.66
CA MET A 365 -3.61 1.72 3.94
C MET A 365 -5.00 1.09 3.73
N GLY A 366 -6.05 1.92 3.60
CA GLY A 366 -7.40 1.48 3.25
C GLY A 366 -8.09 0.64 4.34
N LYS A 367 -9.23 0.02 3.99
CA LYS A 367 -10.09 -0.73 4.92
C LYS A 367 -9.49 -2.02 5.51
N GLY A 368 -8.28 -2.41 5.10
CA GLY A 368 -7.55 -3.58 5.60
C GLY A 368 -6.33 -3.27 6.49
N GLY A 369 -6.14 -1.98 6.81
CA GLY A 369 -5.02 -1.42 7.59
C GLY A 369 -5.09 -1.70 9.07
#